data_AF-A0A8J7WAF4-F1
#
_entry.id   AF-A0A8J7WAF4-F1
#
_cell.length_a   1.000
_cell.length_b   1.000
_cell.length_c   1.000
_cell.angle_alpha   90.00
_cell.angle_beta   90.00
_cell.angle_gamma   90.00
#
_symmetry.space_group_name_H-M   'P 1'
#
loop_
_entity.id
_entity.type
_entity.pdbx_description
1 polymer ?
#
loop_
_entity_poly.entity_id
_entity_poly.type
_entity_poly.pdbx_seq_one_letter_code
_entity_poly.pdbx_strand_id
1 'polypeptide(L)'
;MMQPPWIPVSYSGEIRLMPLPSGEGNLNEEFPPKKESMIEYLRFSLLFMVIHLGAYIIAGALIYRISADIYKGKGRLMDYLNDMSDARESGHVTRWFFPGNVLRGLLLSVVLYPILIPLGELDPILRFLFFFGLMFIYTHIGSAAPCPDNIEGLIYMKRKYLSRSGFLKFQSEMLLYSLIFAAGAAWFLF
;
A
#
# COMPACT_ATOMS: atom_id res chain seq x y z
N MET A 1 -8.57 -11.28 -39.46
CA MET A 1 -8.69 -10.53 -38.20
C MET A 1 -10.14 -10.61 -37.75
N MET A 2 -10.44 -11.46 -36.76
CA MET A 2 -11.80 -11.63 -36.22
C MET A 2 -12.05 -10.55 -35.17
N GLN A 3 -13.13 -9.79 -35.31
CA GLN A 3 -13.62 -8.89 -34.27
C GLN A 3 -14.35 -9.70 -33.17
N PRO A 4 -14.18 -9.38 -31.89
CA PRO A 4 -14.90 -10.05 -30.82
C PRO A 4 -16.39 -9.65 -30.81
N PRO A 5 -17.31 -10.60 -30.52
CA PRO A 5 -18.73 -10.32 -30.43
C PRO A 5 -19.04 -9.66 -29.09
N TRP A 6 -19.14 -8.34 -29.06
CA TRP A 6 -19.78 -7.64 -27.96
C TRP A 6 -21.30 -7.82 -28.11
N ILE A 7 -21.87 -8.75 -27.35
CA ILE A 7 -23.32 -8.91 -27.22
C ILE A 7 -23.82 -7.74 -26.37
N PRO A 8 -24.69 -6.85 -26.88
CA PRO A 8 -25.34 -5.85 -26.04
C PRO A 8 -26.36 -6.58 -25.13
N VAL A 9 -26.07 -6.64 -23.83
CA VAL A 9 -27.05 -7.06 -22.83
C VAL A 9 -28.06 -5.92 -22.68
N SER A 10 -29.22 -6.07 -23.31
CA SER A 10 -30.38 -5.20 -23.14
C SER A 10 -30.93 -5.39 -21.73
N TYR A 11 -30.54 -4.54 -20.79
CA TYR A 11 -31.20 -4.43 -19.48
C TYR A 11 -32.56 -3.73 -19.66
N SER A 12 -33.63 -4.50 -19.85
CA SER A 12 -35.02 -4.03 -19.78
C SER A 12 -35.52 -3.98 -18.33
N GLY A 13 -34.68 -3.48 -17.42
CA GLY A 13 -35.08 -3.24 -16.04
C GLY A 13 -35.80 -1.91 -15.98
N GLU A 14 -37.12 -1.93 -15.73
CA GLU A 14 -37.87 -0.71 -15.40
C GLU A 14 -37.13 0.02 -14.27
N ILE A 15 -36.54 1.18 -14.60
CA ILE A 15 -35.98 2.09 -13.62
C ILE A 15 -37.17 2.63 -12.84
N ARG A 16 -37.52 1.95 -11.74
CA ARG A 16 -38.46 2.46 -10.76
C ARG A 16 -37.80 3.67 -10.13
N LEU A 17 -38.08 4.85 -10.69
CA LEU A 17 -37.67 6.13 -10.14
C LEU A 17 -38.24 6.19 -8.72
N MET A 18 -37.36 6.04 -7.73
CA MET A 18 -37.75 6.33 -6.35
C MET A 18 -38.20 7.80 -6.30
N PRO A 19 -39.37 8.10 -5.72
CA PRO A 19 -39.79 9.48 -5.55
C PRO A 19 -38.73 10.23 -4.75
N LEU A 20 -38.24 11.34 -5.30
CA LEU A 20 -37.33 12.22 -4.59
C LEU A 20 -38.00 12.65 -3.29
N PRO A 21 -37.34 12.52 -2.13
CA PRO A 21 -37.91 12.96 -0.87
C PRO A 21 -38.22 14.46 -0.98
N SER A 22 -39.50 14.82 -0.89
CA SER A 22 -39.99 16.21 -0.93
C SER A 22 -39.76 16.93 0.40
N GLY A 23 -38.55 16.79 0.95
CA GLY A 23 -38.16 17.40 2.19
C GLY A 23 -37.48 18.73 1.92
N GLU A 24 -38.12 19.82 2.30
CA GLU A 24 -37.49 21.13 2.57
C GLU A 24 -36.54 20.98 3.78
N GLY A 25 -35.52 20.14 3.64
CA GLY A 25 -34.46 19.97 4.63
C GLY A 25 -33.57 21.20 4.59
N ASN A 26 -33.45 21.88 5.73
CA ASN A 26 -32.54 23.00 5.94
C ASN A 26 -31.14 22.66 5.39
N LEU A 27 -30.79 23.23 4.23
CA LEU A 27 -29.49 23.07 3.57
C LEU A 27 -28.32 23.73 4.33
N ASN A 28 -28.57 24.18 5.57
CA ASN A 28 -27.65 24.96 6.40
C ASN A 28 -27.11 24.19 7.61
N GLU A 29 -27.33 22.88 7.72
CA GLU A 29 -26.46 22.06 8.59
C GLU A 29 -25.11 21.84 7.90
N GLU A 30 -24.37 22.94 7.69
CA GLU A 30 -22.92 22.87 7.61
C GLU A 30 -22.49 22.27 8.95
N PHE A 31 -22.14 20.98 8.97
CA PHE A 31 -21.46 20.39 10.10
C PHE A 31 -20.03 20.96 10.10
N PRO A 32 -19.70 21.98 10.92
CA PRO A 32 -18.29 22.33 11.05
C PRO A 32 -17.57 21.09 11.57
N PRO A 33 -16.39 20.74 11.02
CA PRO A 33 -15.61 19.65 11.59
C PRO A 33 -15.33 20.03 13.05
N LYS A 34 -15.92 19.27 14.00
CA LYS A 34 -15.65 19.42 15.43
C LYS A 34 -14.14 19.39 15.61
N LYS A 35 -13.55 20.39 16.25
CA LYS A 35 -12.09 20.52 16.51
C LYS A 35 -11.45 19.25 17.11
N GLU A 36 -12.24 18.43 17.81
CA GLU A 36 -11.85 17.11 18.32
C GLU A 36 -11.39 16.15 17.20
N SER A 37 -11.99 16.22 16.01
CA SER A 37 -11.65 15.34 14.88
C SER A 37 -10.24 15.61 14.33
N MET A 38 -9.80 16.88 14.30
CA MET A 38 -8.48 17.22 13.77
C MET A 38 -7.33 16.59 14.57
N ILE A 39 -7.44 16.55 15.90
CA ILE A 39 -6.40 15.97 16.77
C ILE A 39 -6.35 14.45 16.56
N GLU A 40 -7.50 13.81 16.40
CA GLU A 40 -7.60 12.36 16.13
C GLU A 40 -6.96 12.00 14.78
N TYR A 41 -7.23 12.76 13.72
CA TYR A 41 -6.59 12.54 12.41
C TYR A 41 -5.06 12.70 12.47
N LEU A 42 -4.57 13.73 13.15
CA LEU A 42 -3.12 13.94 13.33
C LEU A 42 -2.47 12.81 14.14
N ARG A 43 -3.11 12.38 15.23
CA ARG A 43 -2.65 11.25 16.03
C ARG A 43 -2.61 9.97 15.22
N PHE A 44 -3.68 9.68 14.46
CA PHE A 44 -3.75 8.54 13.56
C PHE A 44 -2.60 8.55 12.56
N SER A 45 -2.40 9.67 11.84
CA SER A 45 -1.31 9.78 10.87
C SER A 45 0.07 9.64 11.50
N LEU A 46 0.30 10.22 12.67
CA LEU A 46 1.57 10.09 13.38
C LEU A 46 1.86 8.63 13.74
N LEU A 47 0.91 7.95 14.37
CA LEU A 47 1.04 6.54 14.74
C LEU A 47 1.19 5.65 13.50
N PHE A 48 0.41 5.91 12.45
CA PHE A 48 0.49 5.19 11.18
C PHE A 48 1.89 5.32 10.57
N MET A 49 2.46 6.53 10.53
CA MET A 49 3.83 6.75 10.04
C MET A 49 4.87 6.00 10.86
N VAL A 50 4.75 6.00 12.19
CA VAL A 50 5.66 5.28 13.08
C VAL A 50 5.59 3.78 12.85
N ILE A 51 4.38 3.22 12.77
CA ILE A 51 4.16 1.79 12.50
C ILE A 51 4.68 1.43 11.10
N HIS A 52 4.38 2.26 10.09
CA HIS A 52 4.85 2.09 8.71
C HIS A 52 6.38 2.02 8.64
N LEU A 53 7.04 3.02 9.21
CA LEU A 53 8.49 3.11 9.20
C LEU A 53 9.14 1.99 10.02
N GLY A 54 8.58 1.70 11.21
CA GLY A 54 9.04 0.62 12.07
C GLY A 54 8.94 -0.74 11.40
N ALA A 55 7.77 -1.06 10.81
CA ALA A 55 7.57 -2.29 10.07
C ALA A 55 8.55 -2.42 8.90
N TYR A 56 8.78 -1.33 8.16
CA TYR A 56 9.71 -1.32 7.03
C TYR A 56 11.15 -1.61 7.50
N ILE A 57 11.62 -0.91 8.54
CA ILE A 57 12.98 -1.08 9.08
C ILE A 57 13.17 -2.50 9.63
N ILE A 58 12.19 -3.01 10.39
CA ILE A 58 12.28 -4.35 10.99
C ILE A 58 12.29 -5.43 9.90
N ALA A 59 11.36 -5.37 8.94
CA ALA A 59 11.30 -6.35 7.86
C ALA A 59 12.57 -6.33 7.01
N GLY A 60 13.04 -5.13 6.64
CA GLY A 60 14.29 -4.95 5.92
C GLY A 60 15.48 -5.52 6.70
N ALA A 61 15.62 -5.19 7.98
CA ALA A 61 16.71 -5.68 8.81
C ALA A 61 16.72 -7.21 8.97
N LEU A 62 15.55 -7.83 9.13
CA LEU A 62 15.41 -9.28 9.27
C LEU A 62 15.73 -10.02 7.97
N ILE A 63 15.24 -9.51 6.83
CA ILE A 63 15.37 -10.19 5.54
C ILE A 63 16.67 -9.85 4.82
N TYR A 64 17.31 -8.72 5.14
CA TYR A 64 18.57 -8.29 4.51
C TYR A 64 19.66 -9.36 4.56
N ARG A 65 19.71 -10.17 5.63
CA ARG A 65 20.66 -11.30 5.73
C ARG A 65 20.45 -12.37 4.66
N ILE A 66 19.22 -12.51 4.16
CA ILE A 66 18.80 -13.49 3.16
C ILE A 66 18.81 -12.90 1.75
N SER A 67 18.55 -11.59 1.61
CA SER A 67 18.39 -10.90 0.33
C SER A 67 19.59 -10.04 -0.12
N ALA A 68 20.68 -9.98 0.66
CA ALA A 68 21.84 -9.12 0.37
C ALA A 68 22.48 -9.36 -1.01
N ASP A 69 22.40 -10.58 -1.56
CA ASP A 69 22.90 -10.95 -2.88
C ASP A 69 22.11 -10.32 -4.04
N ILE A 70 20.87 -9.91 -3.82
CA ILE A 70 20.05 -9.23 -4.83
C ILE A 70 20.54 -7.81 -5.07
N TYR A 71 21.04 -7.15 -4.03
CA TYR A 71 21.34 -5.72 -4.02
C TYR A 71 22.83 -5.40 -4.20
N LYS A 72 23.72 -6.40 -4.20
CA LYS A 72 25.17 -6.18 -4.20
C LYS A 72 25.89 -6.86 -5.37
N GLY A 73 26.83 -6.12 -5.94
CA GLY A 73 27.84 -6.66 -6.85
C GLY A 73 27.44 -6.69 -8.33
N LYS A 74 28.40 -7.10 -9.16
CA LYS A 74 28.28 -7.07 -10.64
C LYS A 74 27.22 -8.01 -11.22
N GLY A 75 26.71 -8.95 -10.41
CA GLY A 75 25.65 -9.89 -10.78
C GLY A 75 24.26 -9.53 -10.24
N ARG A 76 24.06 -8.29 -9.77
CA ARG A 76 22.76 -7.84 -9.24
C ARG A 76 21.64 -8.08 -10.24
N LEU A 77 20.52 -8.61 -9.75
CA LEU A 77 19.37 -8.89 -10.59
C LEU A 77 18.77 -7.59 -11.14
N MET A 78 18.76 -6.54 -10.32
CA MET A 78 18.12 -5.25 -10.61
C MET A 78 19.16 -4.17 -10.96
N ASP A 79 19.76 -4.28 -12.15
CA ASP A 79 20.80 -3.38 -12.65
C ASP A 79 20.35 -1.92 -12.87
N TYR A 80 19.05 -1.65 -12.83
CA TYR A 80 18.45 -0.32 -12.97
C TYR A 80 18.24 0.41 -11.63
N LEU A 81 18.44 -0.26 -10.50
CA LEU A 81 18.39 0.37 -9.17
C LEU A 81 19.75 0.98 -8.80
N ASN A 82 19.80 1.80 -7.75
CA ASN A 82 21.07 2.27 -7.19
C ASN A 82 21.90 1.09 -6.64
N ASP A 83 23.19 1.06 -6.92
CA ASP A 83 24.17 0.07 -6.45
C ASP A 83 24.60 0.39 -5.02
N MET A 84 24.24 -0.50 -4.09
CA MET A 84 24.59 -0.34 -2.68
C MET A 84 26.07 -0.61 -2.37
N SER A 85 26.85 -1.09 -3.35
CA SER A 85 28.31 -1.22 -3.25
C SER A 85 29.05 0.03 -3.71
N ASP A 86 28.39 0.96 -4.41
CA ASP A 86 28.93 2.27 -4.76
C ASP A 86 28.65 3.28 -3.64
N ALA A 87 29.68 3.96 -3.13
CA ALA A 87 29.56 4.87 -1.99
C ALA A 87 28.71 6.11 -2.29
N ARG A 88 28.67 6.57 -3.55
CA ARG A 88 27.90 7.74 -3.96
C ARG A 88 26.42 7.39 -4.08
N GLU A 89 26.11 6.26 -4.72
CA GLU A 89 24.73 5.80 -4.90
C GLU A 89 24.10 5.34 -3.58
N SER A 90 24.83 4.58 -2.77
CA SER A 90 24.38 4.20 -1.42
C SER A 90 24.14 5.42 -0.53
N GLY A 91 25.03 6.43 -0.56
CA GLY A 91 24.85 7.67 0.18
C GLY A 91 23.60 8.45 -0.23
N HIS A 92 23.24 8.45 -1.51
CA HIS A 92 21.97 9.01 -1.98
C HIS A 92 20.77 8.24 -1.40
N VAL A 93 20.78 6.90 -1.48
CA VAL A 93 19.67 6.10 -0.96
C VAL A 93 19.52 6.30 0.54
N THR A 94 20.59 6.19 1.33
CA THR A 94 20.52 6.38 2.79
C THR A 94 19.96 7.76 3.17
N ARG A 95 20.33 8.82 2.45
CA ARG A 95 19.84 10.18 2.71
C ARG A 95 18.35 10.34 2.41
N TRP A 96 17.88 9.79 1.30
CA TRP A 96 16.50 9.96 0.84
C TRP A 96 15.53 8.89 1.35
N PHE A 97 16.05 7.78 1.84
CA PHE A 97 15.27 6.66 2.34
C PHE A 97 14.31 7.07 3.45
N PHE A 98 14.82 7.74 4.49
CA PHE A 98 14.00 8.15 5.62
C PHE A 98 12.92 9.18 5.24
N PRO A 99 13.24 10.32 4.60
CA PRO A 99 12.21 11.30 4.23
C PRO A 99 11.20 10.73 3.23
N GLY A 100 11.65 9.87 2.29
CA GLY A 100 10.76 9.19 1.35
C GLY A 100 9.76 8.27 2.04
N ASN A 101 10.20 7.46 3.02
CA ASN A 101 9.30 6.58 3.76
C ASN A 101 8.36 7.34 4.71
N VAL A 102 8.79 8.45 5.31
CA VAL A 102 7.91 9.32 6.11
C VAL A 102 6.82 9.92 5.23
N LEU A 103 7.18 10.49 4.08
CA LEU A 103 6.21 11.04 3.13
C LEU A 103 5.24 9.97 2.63
N ARG A 104 5.74 8.77 2.32
CA ARG A 104 4.91 7.63 1.91
C ARG A 104 3.91 7.25 3.00
N GLY A 105 4.35 7.10 4.25
CA GLY A 105 3.47 6.80 5.38
C GLY A 105 2.40 7.88 5.59
N LEU A 106 2.76 9.15 5.47
CA LEU A 106 1.82 10.27 5.56
C LEU A 106 0.74 10.18 4.47
N LEU A 107 1.14 10.05 3.21
CA LEU A 107 0.21 9.97 2.08
C LEU A 107 -0.75 8.78 2.21
N LEU A 108 -0.23 7.61 2.60
CA LEU A 108 -1.06 6.43 2.84
C LEU A 108 -2.06 6.65 3.98
N SER A 109 -1.67 7.33 5.07
CA SER A 109 -2.57 7.60 6.19
C SER A 109 -3.73 8.54 5.82
N VAL A 110 -3.46 9.58 5.02
CA VAL A 110 -4.46 10.59 4.64
C VAL A 110 -5.56 9.98 3.77
N VAL A 111 -5.20 9.04 2.89
CA VAL A 111 -6.17 8.33 2.03
C VAL A 111 -7.20 7.54 2.85
N LEU A 112 -6.89 7.18 4.11
CA LEU A 112 -7.78 6.42 4.98
C LEU A 112 -8.76 7.29 5.77
N TYR A 113 -8.61 8.61 5.78
CA TYR A 113 -9.49 9.50 6.56
C TYR A 113 -10.99 9.32 6.26
N PRO A 114 -11.45 9.16 4.99
CA PRO A 114 -12.87 8.98 4.70
C PRO A 114 -13.48 7.71 5.30
N ILE A 115 -12.66 6.72 5.64
CA ILE A 115 -13.09 5.42 6.16
C ILE A 115 -12.59 5.16 7.58
N LEU A 116 -12.07 6.18 8.28
CA LEU A 116 -11.47 5.98 9.59
C LEU A 116 -12.49 5.52 10.64
N ILE A 117 -13.69 6.11 10.62
CA ILE A 117 -14.79 5.74 11.53
C ILE A 117 -15.22 4.27 11.31
N PRO A 118 -15.62 3.84 10.10
CA PRO A 118 -16.02 2.43 9.91
C PRO A 118 -14.86 1.47 10.17
N LEU A 119 -13.62 1.86 9.90
CA LEU A 119 -12.44 1.04 10.22
C LEU A 119 -12.27 0.84 11.74
N GLY A 120 -12.61 1.85 12.54
CA GLY A 120 -12.65 1.80 14.01
C GLY A 120 -13.83 1.02 14.59
N GLU A 121 -14.82 0.64 13.79
CA GLU A 121 -15.94 -0.22 14.21
C GLU A 121 -15.69 -1.70 13.91
N LEU A 122 -14.72 -2.01 13.03
CA LEU A 122 -14.37 -3.39 12.69
C LEU A 122 -13.76 -4.14 13.87
N ASP A 123 -13.98 -5.45 13.92
CA ASP A 123 -13.24 -6.35 14.81
C ASP A 123 -11.73 -6.31 14.51
N PRO A 124 -10.83 -6.45 15.52
CA PRO A 124 -9.39 -6.41 15.31
C PRO A 124 -8.86 -7.37 14.22
N ILE A 125 -9.49 -8.54 14.05
CA ILE A 125 -9.10 -9.51 13.00
C ILE A 125 -9.43 -8.92 11.61
N LEU A 126 -10.60 -8.31 11.45
CA LEU A 126 -10.99 -7.68 10.18
C LEU A 126 -10.12 -6.45 9.88
N ARG A 127 -9.74 -5.66 10.91
CA ARG A 127 -8.76 -4.57 10.74
C ARG A 127 -7.41 -5.10 10.28
N PHE A 128 -6.92 -6.17 10.92
CA PHE A 128 -5.68 -6.82 10.53
C PHE A 128 -5.73 -7.28 9.07
N LEU A 129 -6.80 -7.99 8.67
CA LEU A 129 -6.96 -8.45 7.29
C LEU A 129 -7.08 -7.27 6.30
N PHE A 130 -7.75 -6.18 6.69
CA PHE A 130 -7.85 -4.96 5.88
C PHE A 130 -6.47 -4.36 5.64
N PHE A 131 -5.68 -4.10 6.69
CA PHE A 131 -4.34 -3.52 6.56
C PHE A 131 -3.36 -4.47 5.87
N PHE A 132 -3.46 -5.77 6.14
CA PHE A 132 -2.66 -6.78 5.43
C PHE A 132 -2.98 -6.77 3.94
N GLY A 133 -4.26 -6.79 3.58
CA GLY A 133 -4.70 -6.69 2.18
C GLY A 133 -4.26 -5.38 1.52
N LEU A 134 -4.36 -4.26 2.24
CA LEU A 134 -3.91 -2.97 1.74
C LEU A 134 -2.41 -2.99 1.44
N MET A 135 -1.57 -3.46 2.37
CA MET A 135 -0.13 -3.45 2.16
C MET A 135 0.34 -4.55 1.20
N PHE A 136 -0.10 -5.79 1.40
CA PHE A 136 0.37 -6.91 0.61
C PHE A 136 -0.27 -6.95 -0.79
N ILE A 137 -1.59 -6.80 -0.88
CA ILE A 137 -2.29 -6.93 -2.16
C ILE A 137 -2.20 -5.62 -2.94
N TYR A 138 -2.69 -4.51 -2.38
CA TYR A 138 -2.77 -3.25 -3.12
C TYR A 138 -1.40 -2.62 -3.36
N THR A 139 -0.55 -2.47 -2.34
CA THR A 139 0.73 -1.76 -2.53
C THR A 139 1.82 -2.60 -3.19
N HIS A 140 1.66 -3.93 -3.23
CA HIS A 140 2.70 -4.83 -3.72
C HIS A 140 2.24 -5.68 -4.90
N ILE A 141 1.35 -6.66 -4.70
CA ILE A 141 0.92 -7.58 -5.77
C ILE A 141 0.26 -6.84 -6.95
N GLY A 142 -0.62 -5.88 -6.64
CA GLY A 142 -1.35 -5.05 -7.60
C GLY A 142 -0.67 -3.73 -7.94
N SER A 143 0.59 -3.53 -7.55
CA SER A 143 1.31 -2.28 -7.84
C SER A 143 1.50 -2.09 -9.34
N ALA A 144 1.21 -0.87 -9.83
CA ALA A 144 1.40 -0.48 -11.22
C ALA A 144 2.88 -0.35 -11.64
N ALA A 145 3.80 -0.26 -10.68
CA ALA A 145 5.23 -0.22 -10.98
C ALA A 145 5.75 -1.65 -11.19
N PRO A 146 6.28 -2.00 -12.39
CA PRO A 146 6.72 -3.36 -12.69
C PRO A 146 7.92 -3.72 -11.80
N CYS A 147 7.75 -4.78 -11.01
CA CYS A 147 8.74 -5.28 -10.06
C CYS A 147 8.75 -6.82 -10.17
N PRO A 148 9.90 -7.52 -10.06
CA PRO A 148 9.99 -8.96 -10.35
C PRO A 148 9.06 -9.84 -9.52
N ASP A 149 8.51 -9.31 -8.45
CA ASP A 149 7.70 -9.92 -7.41
C ASP A 149 6.20 -9.60 -7.54
N ASN A 150 5.76 -8.81 -8.52
CA ASN A 150 4.36 -8.44 -8.72
C ASN A 150 3.81 -8.81 -10.11
N ILE A 151 2.49 -8.66 -10.28
CA ILE A 151 1.80 -9.07 -11.51
C ILE A 151 2.33 -8.30 -12.72
N GLU A 152 2.49 -6.98 -12.59
CA GLU A 152 3.01 -6.11 -13.66
C GLU A 152 4.42 -6.52 -14.09
N GLY A 153 5.30 -6.86 -13.16
CA GLY A 153 6.64 -7.28 -13.51
C GLY A 153 6.69 -8.63 -14.21
N LEU A 154 5.81 -9.58 -13.84
CA LEU A 154 5.66 -10.84 -14.56
C LEU A 154 5.21 -10.65 -16.01
N ILE A 155 4.42 -9.61 -16.29
CA ILE A 155 3.91 -9.30 -17.63
C ILE A 155 4.96 -8.53 -18.46
N TYR A 156 5.56 -7.49 -17.88
CA TYR A 156 6.31 -6.50 -18.65
C TYR A 156 7.84 -6.60 -18.52
N MET A 157 8.38 -7.23 -17.48
CA MET A 157 9.85 -7.27 -17.32
C MET A 157 10.50 -8.32 -18.22
N LYS A 158 11.73 -8.01 -18.67
CA LYS A 158 12.56 -8.98 -19.39
C LYS A 158 12.86 -10.17 -18.49
N ARG A 159 12.90 -11.39 -19.05
CA ARG A 159 13.20 -12.63 -18.31
C ARG A 159 14.47 -12.59 -17.47
N LYS A 160 15.49 -11.81 -17.85
CA LYS A 160 16.72 -11.66 -17.05
C LYS A 160 16.49 -11.08 -15.66
N TYR A 161 15.41 -10.32 -15.46
CA TYR A 161 15.01 -9.75 -14.18
C TYR A 161 14.10 -10.69 -13.37
N LEU A 162 13.55 -11.72 -14.01
CA LEU A 162 12.63 -12.67 -13.41
C LEU A 162 13.40 -13.92 -12.98
N SER A 163 13.84 -13.93 -11.73
CA SER A 163 14.42 -15.13 -11.12
C SER A 163 13.49 -15.67 -10.04
N ARG A 164 13.32 -16.99 -9.97
CA ARG A 164 12.48 -17.63 -8.94
C ARG A 164 13.00 -17.35 -7.53
N SER A 165 14.32 -17.34 -7.35
CA SER A 165 14.96 -17.01 -6.08
C SER A 165 14.73 -15.54 -5.70
N GLY A 166 14.87 -14.61 -6.64
CA GLY A 166 14.58 -13.20 -6.44
C GLY A 166 13.12 -12.98 -6.05
N PHE A 167 12.19 -13.54 -6.83
CA PHE A 167 10.75 -13.50 -6.56
C PHE A 167 10.42 -13.92 -5.11
N LEU A 168 10.91 -15.09 -4.67
CA LEU A 168 10.62 -15.61 -3.33
C LEU A 168 11.22 -14.74 -2.22
N LYS A 169 12.42 -14.19 -2.42
CA LYS A 169 13.08 -13.31 -1.45
C LYS A 169 12.31 -12.01 -1.27
N PHE A 170 11.97 -11.34 -2.37
CA PHE A 170 11.17 -10.11 -2.35
C PHE A 170 9.76 -10.35 -1.79
N GLN A 171 9.11 -11.44 -2.18
CA GLN A 171 7.80 -11.81 -1.65
C GLN A 171 7.83 -12.03 -0.14
N SER A 172 8.88 -12.69 0.36
CA SER A 172 9.05 -12.94 1.79
C SER A 172 9.28 -11.63 2.56
N GLU A 173 10.02 -10.67 1.98
CA GLU A 173 10.20 -9.32 2.53
C GLU A 173 8.87 -8.58 2.65
N MET A 174 8.09 -8.57 1.57
CA MET A 174 6.81 -7.86 1.52
C MET A 174 5.72 -8.53 2.36
N LEU A 175 5.72 -9.85 2.45
CA LEU A 175 4.84 -10.60 3.34
C LEU A 175 5.15 -10.26 4.80
N LEU A 176 6.42 -10.34 5.21
CA LEU A 176 6.84 -10.02 6.58
C LEU A 176 6.51 -8.57 6.94
N TYR A 177 6.84 -7.64 6.06
CA TYR A 177 6.51 -6.22 6.21
C TYR A 177 5.00 -6.02 6.42
N SER A 178 4.17 -6.63 5.57
CA SER A 178 2.71 -6.48 5.63
C SER A 178 2.12 -7.08 6.90
N LEU A 179 2.66 -8.21 7.39
CA LEU A 179 2.25 -8.83 8.64
C LEU A 179 2.57 -7.94 9.85
N ILE A 180 3.80 -7.42 9.95
CA ILE A 180 4.22 -6.54 11.05
C ILE A 180 3.40 -5.25 11.02
N PHE A 181 3.24 -4.66 9.83
CA PHE A 181 2.45 -3.45 9.66
C PHE A 181 0.99 -3.66 10.07
N ALA A 182 0.34 -4.70 9.57
CA ALA A 182 -1.06 -4.98 9.85
C ALA A 182 -1.30 -5.27 11.34
N ALA A 183 -0.39 -5.99 11.99
CA ALA A 183 -0.45 -6.22 13.44
C ALA A 183 -0.30 -4.91 14.21
N GLY A 184 0.69 -4.08 13.87
CA GLY A 184 0.84 -2.77 14.52
C GLY A 184 -0.37 -1.87 14.31
N ALA A 185 -0.88 -1.81 13.09
CA ALA A 185 -2.02 -0.98 12.72
C ALA A 185 -3.31 -1.41 13.44
N ALA A 186 -3.62 -2.71 13.44
CA ALA A 186 -4.84 -3.23 14.04
C ALA A 186 -4.90 -3.06 15.57
N TRP A 187 -3.75 -3.09 16.26
CA TRP A 187 -3.67 -2.99 17.72
C TRP A 187 -3.43 -1.59 18.27
N PHE A 188 -2.75 -0.70 17.53
CA PHE A 188 -2.32 0.59 18.09
C PHE A 188 -3.03 1.82 17.49
N LEU A 189 -3.74 1.68 16.36
CA LEU A 189 -4.40 2.84 15.71
C LEU A 189 -5.81 3.12 16.21
N PHE A 190 -6.46 2.16 16.87
CA PHE A 190 -7.87 2.19 17.28
C PHE A 190 -8.02 1.65 18.69
#